data_AF-A0A352SXT8-F1
#
_entry.id   AF-A0A352SXT8-F1
#
_cell.length_a   1.000
_cell.length_b   1.000
_cell.length_c   1.000
_cell.angle_alpha   90.00
_cell.angle_beta   90.00
_cell.angle_gamma   90.00
#
_symmetry.space_group_name_H-M   'P 1'
#
loop_
_entity.id
_entity.type
_entity.pdbx_description
1 polymer ?
#
loop_
_entity_poly.entity_id
_entity_poly.type
_entity_poly.pdbx_seq_one_letter_code
_entity_poly.pdbx_strand_id
1 'polypeptide(L)'
;MKQQKYSLFTTIAMIVGIVIGSGIFFKSDNVLVFTGGNILLGIVVFVIAAFSIIFGSLSVSELALRTDEAGGIIAYCETFWSKSTACAYGWFQTFIYYPTITCVVAWVSGIYITMLFGMNSTLEVQVLIGVAVITVLYFINILSYKTGGYLQNASTLIKLLPLIIIAAAGIIF
;
A
#
# COMPACT_ATOMS: atom_id res chain seq x y z
N MET A 1 14.57 -29.34 8.65
CA MET A 1 14.92 -28.14 7.85
C MET A 1 13.62 -27.51 7.37
N LYS A 2 13.29 -26.28 7.81
CA LYS A 2 12.12 -25.55 7.28
C LYS A 2 12.33 -25.36 5.77
N GLN A 3 11.48 -25.96 4.95
CA GLN A 3 11.57 -25.79 3.50
C GLN A 3 11.30 -24.31 3.16
N GLN A 4 12.25 -23.67 2.48
CA GLN A 4 12.06 -22.32 1.94
C GLN A 4 10.96 -22.39 0.88
N LYS A 5 9.78 -21.82 1.17
CA LYS A 5 8.62 -21.87 0.26
C LYS A 5 8.82 -21.04 -1.02
N TYR A 6 9.75 -20.09 -1.01
CA TYR A 6 10.02 -19.17 -2.12
C TYR A 6 11.53 -18.95 -2.31
N SER A 7 11.97 -18.75 -3.55
CA SER A 7 13.34 -18.35 -3.87
C SER A 7 13.59 -16.88 -3.52
N LEU A 8 14.85 -16.48 -3.35
CA LEU A 8 15.23 -15.08 -3.09
C LEU A 8 14.61 -14.11 -4.11
N PHE A 9 14.70 -14.45 -5.39
CA PHE A 9 14.17 -13.62 -6.48
C PHE A 9 12.64 -13.51 -6.41
N THR A 10 11.95 -14.63 -6.13
CA THR A 10 10.50 -14.65 -5.95
C THR A 10 10.09 -13.76 -4.77
N THR A 11 10.80 -13.83 -3.66
CA THR A 11 10.54 -13.01 -2.46
C THR A 11 10.74 -11.51 -2.75
N ILE A 12 11.82 -11.13 -3.43
CA ILE A 12 12.06 -9.73 -3.83
C ILE A 12 10.93 -9.23 -4.73
N ALA A 13 10.57 -10.00 -5.76
CA ALA A 13 9.50 -9.62 -6.69
C ALA A 13 8.15 -9.42 -5.98
N MET A 14 7.82 -10.30 -5.02
CA MET A 14 6.60 -10.15 -4.21
C MET A 14 6.64 -8.87 -3.37
N ILE A 15 7.74 -8.59 -2.67
CA ILE A 15 7.88 -7.38 -1.84
C ILE A 15 7.74 -6.13 -2.71
N VAL A 16 8.43 -6.06 -3.84
CA VAL A 16 8.34 -4.91 -4.77
C VAL A 16 6.90 -4.72 -5.26
N GLY A 17 6.22 -5.81 -5.64
CA GLY A 17 4.84 -5.76 -6.12
C GLY A 17 3.82 -5.31 -5.06
N ILE A 18 4.05 -5.66 -3.79
CA ILE A 18 3.19 -5.29 -2.66
C ILE A 18 3.45 -3.85 -2.20
N VAL A 19 4.72 -3.44 -2.11
CA VAL A 19 5.12 -2.13 -1.55
C VAL A 19 4.87 -0.99 -2.53
N ILE A 20 5.12 -1.20 -3.83
CA ILE A 20 4.81 -0.18 -4.84
C ILE A 20 3.29 -0.08 -4.97
N GLY A 21 2.70 0.98 -4.43
CA GLY A 21 1.26 1.21 -4.44
C GLY A 21 0.87 2.50 -5.16
N SER A 22 -0.42 2.83 -5.08
CA SER A 22 -0.95 4.10 -5.60
C SER A 22 -0.41 5.33 -4.86
N GLY A 23 0.16 5.15 -3.66
CA GLY A 23 0.71 6.21 -2.81
C GLY A 23 1.64 7.19 -3.53
N ILE A 24 2.49 6.70 -4.45
CA ILE A 24 3.44 7.55 -5.16
C ILE A 24 2.76 8.60 -6.03
N PHE A 25 1.55 8.34 -6.52
CA PHE A 25 0.85 9.23 -7.45
C PHE A 25 0.12 10.39 -6.74
N PHE A 26 -0.29 10.23 -5.46
CA PHE A 26 -1.07 11.23 -4.73
C PHE A 26 -0.45 11.71 -3.41
N LYS A 27 0.74 11.21 -3.06
CA LYS A 27 1.52 11.75 -1.92
C LYS A 27 2.65 12.67 -2.35
N SER A 28 3.17 12.51 -3.57
CA SER A 28 4.30 13.31 -4.05
C SER A 28 3.97 14.79 -4.17
N ASP A 29 2.76 15.13 -4.61
CA ASP A 29 2.21 16.49 -4.63
C ASP A 29 2.14 17.08 -3.22
N ASN A 30 1.61 16.33 -2.26
CA ASN A 30 1.50 16.75 -0.87
C ASN A 30 2.87 17.02 -0.26
N VAL A 31 3.85 16.14 -0.49
CA VAL A 31 5.23 16.36 -0.02
C VAL A 31 5.76 17.67 -0.59
N LEU A 32 5.63 17.90 -1.90
CA LEU A 32 6.13 19.12 -2.55
C LEU A 32 5.45 20.39 -2.02
N VAL A 33 4.15 20.33 -1.71
CA VAL A 33 3.42 21.44 -1.07
C VAL A 33 3.97 21.71 0.33
N PHE A 34 4.17 20.67 1.15
CA PHE A 34 4.72 20.82 2.50
C PHE A 34 6.19 21.25 2.52
N THR A 35 6.95 21.00 1.46
CA THR A 35 8.32 21.52 1.30
C THR A 35 8.38 22.93 0.71
N GLY A 36 7.23 23.58 0.49
CA GLY A 36 7.16 24.92 -0.11
C GLY A 36 7.64 24.95 -1.56
N GLY A 37 7.48 23.85 -2.30
CA GLY A 37 7.97 23.71 -3.67
C GLY A 37 9.45 23.33 -3.78
N ASN A 38 10.16 23.13 -2.67
CA ASN A 38 11.55 22.74 -2.69
C ASN A 38 11.72 21.24 -3.03
N ILE A 39 12.17 20.97 -4.26
CA ILE A 39 12.37 19.62 -4.80
C ILE A 39 13.44 18.86 -4.02
N LEU A 40 14.56 19.50 -3.70
CA LEU A 40 15.68 18.86 -2.99
C LEU A 40 15.23 18.40 -1.60
N LEU A 41 14.49 19.25 -0.89
CA LEU A 41 13.94 18.92 0.42
C LEU A 41 12.92 17.77 0.32
N GLY A 42 12.10 17.75 -0.73
CA GLY A 42 11.18 16.65 -1.03
C GLY A 42 11.92 15.32 -1.21
N ILE A 43 13.00 15.30 -1.98
CA ILE A 43 13.85 14.11 -2.17
C ILE A 43 14.45 13.65 -0.84
N VAL A 44 14.97 14.56 -0.03
CA VAL A 44 15.53 14.24 1.30
C VAL A 44 14.48 13.58 2.19
N VAL A 45 13.24 14.09 2.20
CA VAL A 45 12.13 13.49 2.96
C VAL A 45 11.83 12.06 2.48
N PHE A 46 11.81 11.81 1.17
CA PHE A 46 11.62 10.47 0.61
C PHE A 46 12.76 9.52 0.99
N VAL A 47 14.01 9.98 0.97
CA VAL A 47 15.17 9.18 1.38
C VAL A 47 15.06 8.81 2.87
N ILE A 48 14.74 9.77 3.73
CA ILE A 48 14.54 9.50 5.17
C ILE A 48 13.43 8.47 5.38
N ALA A 49 12.29 8.63 4.69
CA ALA A 49 11.19 7.68 4.77
C ALA A 49 11.59 6.27 4.31
N ALA A 50 12.37 6.16 3.23
CA ALA A 50 12.89 4.88 2.74
C ALA A 50 13.80 4.21 3.78
N PHE A 51 14.71 4.95 4.41
CA PHE A 51 15.55 4.42 5.49
C PHE A 51 14.73 3.96 6.69
N SER A 52 13.73 4.73 7.12
CA SER A 52 12.83 4.35 8.21
C SER A 52 12.11 3.03 7.93
N ILE A 53 11.65 2.81 6.68
CA ILE A 53 11.00 1.56 6.27
C ILE A 53 11.98 0.39 6.30
N ILE A 54 13.22 0.57 5.84
CA ILE A 54 14.25 -0.48 5.86
C ILE A 54 14.51 -0.94 7.30
N PHE A 55 14.80 -0.01 8.20
CA PHE A 55 15.08 -0.35 9.60
C PHE A 55 13.86 -0.95 10.30
N GLY A 56 12.67 -0.40 10.08
CA GLY A 56 11.42 -0.96 10.62
C GLY A 56 11.18 -2.40 10.14
N SER A 57 11.42 -2.66 8.86
CA SER A 57 11.26 -4.00 8.27
C SER A 57 12.28 -4.99 8.82
N LEU A 58 13.53 -4.56 9.05
CA LEU A 58 14.56 -5.39 9.69
C LEU A 58 14.18 -5.73 11.14
N SER A 59 13.66 -4.76 11.90
CA SER A 59 13.18 -5.00 13.27
C SER A 59 12.03 -6.01 13.32
N VAL A 60 11.07 -5.92 12.39
CA VAL A 60 9.96 -6.90 12.32
C VAL A 60 10.46 -8.26 11.83
N SER A 61 11.47 -8.30 10.96
CA SER A 61 12.07 -9.55 10.47
C SER A 61 12.74 -10.35 11.60
N GLU A 62 13.34 -9.69 12.58
CA GLU A 62 13.88 -10.34 13.78
C GLU A 62 12.80 -11.08 14.59
N LEU A 63 11.59 -10.51 14.68
CA LEU A 63 10.46 -11.18 15.33
C LEU A 63 9.97 -12.37 14.50
N ALA A 64 9.88 -12.20 13.18
CA ALA A 64 9.48 -13.26 12.25
C ALA A 64 10.46 -14.45 12.23
N LEU A 65 11.75 -14.22 12.53
CA LEU A 65 12.73 -15.31 12.66
C LEU A 65 12.53 -16.14 13.94
N ARG A 66 11.95 -15.55 14.98
CA ARG A 66 11.80 -16.16 16.31
C ARG A 66 10.50 -16.93 16.52
N THR A 67 9.51 -16.76 15.64
CA THR A 67 8.23 -17.48 15.71
C THR A 67 7.70 -17.83 14.32
N ASP A 68 7.01 -18.97 14.21
CA ASP A 68 6.31 -19.41 12.98
C ASP A 68 4.79 -19.26 13.11
N GLU A 69 4.32 -18.63 14.19
CA GLU A 69 2.91 -18.41 14.48
C GLU A 69 2.25 -17.59 13.36
N ALA A 70 1.10 -18.06 12.87
CA ALA A 70 0.33 -17.34 11.87
C ALA A 70 -0.39 -16.15 12.50
N GLY A 71 -0.42 -15.00 11.80
CA GLY A 71 -1.12 -13.80 12.26
C GLY A 71 -0.29 -12.51 12.24
N GLY A 72 0.97 -12.58 11.84
CA GLY A 72 1.82 -11.41 11.66
C GLY A 72 2.02 -10.64 12.97
N ILE A 73 1.85 -9.31 12.93
CA ILE A 73 2.14 -8.45 14.09
C ILE A 73 1.27 -8.80 15.31
N ILE A 74 0.00 -9.20 15.12
CA ILE A 74 -0.87 -9.60 16.24
C ILE A 74 -0.28 -10.82 16.97
N ALA A 75 0.14 -11.84 16.21
CA ALA A 75 0.79 -13.03 16.75
C ALA A 75 2.13 -12.70 17.41
N TYR A 76 2.92 -11.77 16.85
CA TYR A 76 4.16 -11.32 17.44
C TYR A 76 3.93 -10.61 18.77
N CYS A 77 2.91 -9.75 18.86
CA CYS A 77 2.53 -9.09 20.11
C CYS A 77 2.06 -10.10 21.16
N GLU A 78 1.32 -11.14 20.78
CA GLU A 78 0.86 -12.17 21.70
C GLU A 78 2.03 -13.00 22.23
N THR A 79 2.95 -13.38 21.34
CA THR A 79 4.10 -14.24 21.66
C THR A 79 5.16 -13.52 22.50
N PHE A 80 5.52 -12.29 22.13
CA PHE A 80 6.66 -11.59 22.70
C PHE A 80 6.31 -10.50 23.71
N TRP A 81 5.04 -10.15 23.87
CA TRP A 81 4.61 -9.07 24.76
C TRP A 81 3.53 -9.50 25.74
N SER A 82 2.28 -9.54 25.29
CA SER A 82 1.14 -9.98 26.10
C SER A 82 -0.11 -10.18 25.25
N LYS A 83 -1.02 -11.03 25.73
CA LYS A 83 -2.35 -11.20 25.13
C LYS A 83 -3.17 -9.91 25.09
N SER A 84 -3.01 -9.04 26.10
CA SER A 84 -3.71 -7.75 26.15
C SER A 84 -3.25 -6.82 25.00
N THR A 85 -1.94 -6.75 24.77
CA THR A 85 -1.35 -5.98 23.67
C THR A 85 -1.80 -6.51 22.31
N ALA A 86 -1.82 -7.83 22.14
CA ALA A 86 -2.31 -8.46 20.91
C ALA A 86 -3.78 -8.13 20.64
N CYS A 87 -4.63 -8.18 21.68
CA CYS A 87 -6.04 -7.80 21.59
C CYS A 87 -6.21 -6.33 21.19
N ALA A 88 -5.46 -5.42 21.82
CA ALA A 88 -5.47 -4.00 21.46
C ALA A 88 -5.06 -3.77 19.99
N TYR A 89 -4.03 -4.48 19.51
CA TYR A 89 -3.58 -4.37 18.13
C TYR A 89 -4.59 -4.96 17.14
N GLY A 90 -5.26 -6.06 17.50
CA GLY A 90 -6.35 -6.65 16.71
C GLY A 90 -7.53 -5.69 16.55
N TRP A 91 -7.94 -5.03 17.63
CA TRP A 91 -9.00 -4.00 17.57
C TRP A 91 -8.59 -2.78 16.75
N PHE A 92 -7.36 -2.30 16.92
CA PHE A 92 -6.82 -1.21 16.12
C PHE A 92 -6.82 -1.56 14.62
N GLN A 93 -6.37 -2.76 14.25
CA GLN A 93 -6.36 -3.18 12.85
C GLN A 93 -7.76 -3.25 12.26
N THR A 94 -8.69 -3.85 13.00
CA THR A 94 -10.06 -4.14 12.54
C THR A 94 -10.87 -2.87 12.35
N PHE A 95 -10.81 -1.93 13.30
CA PHE A 95 -11.69 -0.76 13.29
C PHE A 95 -11.04 0.50 12.74
N ILE A 96 -9.72 0.63 12.83
CA ILE A 96 -9.02 1.88 12.48
C ILE A 96 -8.18 1.67 11.24
N TYR A 97 -7.20 0.76 11.29
CA TYR A 97 -6.17 0.69 10.24
C TYR A 97 -6.73 0.25 8.88
N TYR A 98 -7.34 -0.93 8.79
CA TYR A 98 -7.82 -1.47 7.53
C TYR A 98 -8.98 -0.66 6.94
N PRO A 99 -10.03 -0.27 7.70
CA PRO A 99 -11.09 0.56 7.15
C PRO A 99 -10.57 1.89 6.61
N THR A 100 -9.69 2.57 7.36
CA THR A 100 -9.17 3.87 6.94
C THR A 100 -8.36 3.77 5.65
N ILE A 101 -7.42 2.82 5.56
CA ILE A 101 -6.58 2.71 4.36
C ILE A 101 -7.41 2.32 3.14
N THR A 102 -8.39 1.40 3.29
CA THR A 102 -9.25 0.99 2.19
C THR A 102 -10.13 2.15 1.72
N CYS A 103 -10.71 2.93 2.63
CA CYS A 103 -11.50 4.11 2.28
C CYS A 103 -10.68 5.18 1.56
N VAL A 104 -9.47 5.49 2.04
CA VAL A 104 -8.59 6.49 1.41
C VAL A 104 -8.20 6.06 0.00
N VAL A 105 -7.79 4.79 -0.18
CA VAL A 105 -7.40 4.28 -1.51
C VAL A 105 -8.59 4.26 -2.47
N ALA A 106 -9.77 3.90 -1.99
CA ALA A 106 -10.99 3.95 -2.78
C ALA A 106 -11.35 5.39 -3.20
N TRP A 107 -11.28 6.35 -2.28
CA TRP A 107 -11.52 7.76 -2.58
C TRP A 107 -10.54 8.32 -3.61
N VAL A 108 -9.26 7.95 -3.52
CA VAL A 108 -8.24 8.33 -4.52
C VAL A 108 -8.60 7.85 -5.92
N SER A 109 -9.24 6.68 -6.06
CA SER A 109 -9.76 6.24 -7.37
C SER A 109 -10.81 7.21 -7.92
N GLY A 110 -11.65 7.77 -7.05
CA GLY A 110 -12.62 8.81 -7.41
C GLY A 110 -11.95 10.07 -7.94
N ILE A 111 -10.87 10.55 -7.31
CA ILE A 111 -10.09 11.71 -7.78
C ILE A 111 -9.56 11.48 -9.20
N TYR A 112 -8.94 10.32 -9.46
CA TYR A 112 -8.38 10.04 -10.78
C TYR A 112 -9.44 9.78 -11.85
N ILE A 113 -10.59 9.17 -11.49
CA ILE A 113 -11.69 8.97 -12.43
C ILE A 113 -12.32 10.32 -12.82
N THR A 114 -12.58 11.21 -11.86
CA THR A 114 -13.13 12.55 -12.20
C THR A 114 -12.14 13.35 -13.05
N MET A 115 -10.85 13.26 -12.75
CA MET A 115 -9.79 13.90 -13.54
C MET A 115 -9.71 13.33 -14.97
N LEU A 116 -9.82 12.01 -15.13
CA LEU A 116 -9.75 11.34 -16.43
C LEU A 116 -10.90 11.73 -17.37
N PHE A 117 -12.12 11.86 -16.82
CA PHE A 117 -13.32 12.19 -17.59
C PHE A 117 -13.65 13.69 -17.61
N GLY A 118 -12.81 14.55 -17.01
CA GLY A 118 -13.05 15.99 -16.94
C GLY A 118 -14.34 16.37 -16.19
N MET A 119 -14.76 15.53 -15.23
CA MET A 119 -15.98 15.75 -14.45
C MET A 119 -15.75 16.81 -13.37
N ASN A 120 -16.85 17.40 -12.87
CA ASN A 120 -16.78 18.29 -11.71
C ASN A 120 -16.27 17.51 -10.49
N SER A 121 -15.07 17.87 -10.01
CA SER A 121 -14.35 17.15 -8.97
C SER A 121 -14.72 17.66 -7.58
N THR A 122 -16.00 17.57 -7.21
CA THR A 122 -16.44 17.84 -5.84
C THR A 122 -16.12 16.66 -4.92
N LEU A 123 -15.96 16.92 -3.62
CA LEU A 123 -15.70 15.88 -2.62
C LEU A 123 -16.80 14.79 -2.65
N GLU A 124 -18.06 15.21 -2.78
CA GLU A 124 -19.22 14.31 -2.86
C GLU A 124 -19.11 13.34 -4.04
N VAL A 125 -18.78 13.83 -5.23
CA VAL A 125 -18.64 13.00 -6.44
C VAL A 125 -17.49 12.01 -6.29
N GLN A 126 -16.33 12.46 -5.77
CA GLN A 126 -15.18 11.59 -5.53
C GLN A 126 -15.50 10.48 -4.52
N VAL A 127 -16.20 10.81 -3.44
CA VAL A 127 -16.62 9.85 -2.41
C VAL A 127 -17.62 8.85 -2.99
N LEU A 128 -18.62 9.31 -3.76
CA LEU A 128 -19.60 8.43 -4.40
C LEU A 128 -18.94 7.44 -5.36
N ILE A 129 -18.00 7.90 -6.19
CA ILE A 129 -17.23 7.02 -7.08
C ILE A 129 -16.38 6.06 -6.26
N GLY A 130 -15.69 6.55 -5.22
CA GLY A 130 -14.89 5.68 -4.34
C GLY A 130 -15.72 4.58 -3.68
N VAL A 131 -16.93 4.91 -3.20
CA VAL A 131 -17.90 3.94 -2.65
C VAL A 131 -18.32 2.93 -3.72
N ALA A 132 -18.62 3.37 -4.95
CA ALA A 132 -18.96 2.45 -6.02
C ALA A 132 -17.79 1.50 -6.35
N VAL A 133 -16.57 2.02 -6.43
CA VAL A 133 -15.36 1.23 -6.72
C VAL A 133 -15.10 0.19 -5.63
N ILE A 134 -15.08 0.60 -4.35
CA ILE A 134 -14.85 -0.33 -3.24
C ILE A 134 -15.95 -1.39 -3.19
N THR A 135 -17.23 -1.03 -3.35
CA THR A 135 -18.33 -2.00 -3.36
C THR A 135 -18.17 -3.03 -4.48
N VAL A 136 -17.81 -2.62 -5.70
CA VAL A 136 -17.57 -3.54 -6.82
C VAL A 136 -16.39 -4.46 -6.51
N LEU A 137 -15.28 -3.93 -5.99
CA LEU A 137 -14.11 -4.74 -5.65
C LEU A 137 -14.43 -5.76 -4.54
N TYR A 138 -15.17 -5.36 -3.51
CA TYR A 138 -15.61 -6.28 -2.45
C TYR A 138 -16.53 -7.36 -3.03
N PHE A 139 -17.48 -7.00 -3.88
CA PHE A 139 -18.38 -7.95 -4.51
C PHE A 139 -17.62 -8.98 -5.36
N ILE A 140 -16.61 -8.55 -6.14
CA ILE A 140 -15.75 -9.45 -6.91
C ILE A 140 -15.00 -10.42 -5.98
N ASN A 141 -14.45 -9.91 -4.87
CA ASN A 141 -13.71 -10.74 -3.92
C ASN A 141 -14.63 -11.73 -3.17
N ILE A 142 -15.88 -11.35 -2.89
CA ILE A 142 -16.88 -12.24 -2.29
C ILE A 142 -17.25 -13.36 -3.27
N LEU A 143 -17.44 -13.05 -4.56
CA LEU A 143 -17.80 -14.05 -5.58
C LEU A 143 -16.65 -15.00 -5.91
N SER A 144 -15.42 -14.50 -6.04
CA SER A 144 -14.26 -15.33 -6.33
C SER A 144 -12.94 -14.68 -5.96
N TYR A 145 -12.22 -15.32 -5.03
CA TYR A 145 -10.84 -14.96 -4.70
C TYR A 145 -9.89 -15.09 -5.90
N LYS A 146 -10.19 -15.99 -6.87
CA LYS A 146 -9.37 -16.16 -8.09
C LYS A 146 -9.48 -14.95 -9.00
N THR A 147 -10.68 -14.42 -9.20
CA THR A 147 -10.91 -13.21 -9.99
C THR A 147 -10.24 -11.99 -9.35
N GLY A 148 -10.32 -11.85 -8.03
CA GLY A 148 -9.56 -10.85 -7.29
C GLY A 148 -8.05 -10.97 -7.53
N GLY A 149 -7.52 -12.20 -7.52
CA GLY A 149 -6.11 -12.49 -7.85
C GLY A 149 -5.72 -12.07 -9.26
N TYR A 150 -6.56 -12.33 -10.27
CA TYR A 150 -6.29 -11.87 -11.64
C TYR A 150 -6.27 -10.35 -11.76
N LEU A 151 -7.20 -9.65 -11.11
CA LEU A 151 -7.22 -8.18 -11.05
C LEU A 151 -5.98 -7.61 -10.36
N GLN A 152 -5.53 -8.24 -9.26
CA GLN A 152 -4.31 -7.84 -8.57
C GLN A 152 -3.08 -8.00 -9.48
N ASN A 153 -2.96 -9.11 -10.20
CA ASN A 153 -1.84 -9.35 -11.12
C ASN A 153 -1.83 -8.33 -12.27
N ALA A 154 -3.00 -8.07 -12.87
CA ALA A 154 -3.15 -7.05 -13.91
C ALA A 154 -2.79 -5.65 -13.38
N SER A 155 -3.29 -5.27 -12.21
CA SER A 155 -2.98 -3.98 -11.56
C SER A 155 -1.49 -3.82 -11.29
N THR A 156 -0.79 -4.88 -10.86
CA THR A 156 0.66 -4.84 -10.64
C THR A 156 1.43 -4.55 -11.92
N LEU A 157 1.04 -5.13 -13.06
CA LEU A 157 1.68 -4.84 -14.34
C LEU A 157 1.35 -3.43 -14.84
N ILE A 158 0.07 -3.06 -14.77
CA ILE A 158 -0.43 -1.77 -15.26
C ILE A 158 0.19 -0.61 -14.48
N LYS A 159 0.33 -0.71 -13.14
CA LYS A 159 0.86 0.40 -12.33
C LYS A 159 2.37 0.63 -12.51
N LEU A 160 3.14 -0.40 -12.87
CA LEU A 160 4.58 -0.28 -13.07
C LEU A 160 4.93 0.44 -14.37
N LEU A 161 4.09 0.31 -15.39
CA LEU A 161 4.37 0.83 -16.72
C LEU A 161 4.44 2.39 -16.74
N PRO A 162 3.46 3.15 -16.21
CA PRO A 162 3.56 4.60 -16.10
C PRO A 162 4.76 5.06 -15.26
N LEU A 163 5.08 4.33 -14.18
CA LEU A 163 6.24 4.63 -13.33
C LEU A 163 7.54 4.58 -14.12
N ILE A 164 7.74 3.54 -14.92
CA ILE A 164 8.92 3.40 -15.79
C ILE A 164 8.95 4.50 -16.85
N ILE A 165 7.81 4.82 -17.47
CA ILE A 165 7.71 5.90 -18.46
C ILE A 165 8.08 7.25 -17.85
N ILE A 166 7.49 7.60 -16.70
CA ILE A 166 7.75 8.88 -16.03
C ILE A 166 9.22 8.98 -15.61
N ALA A 167 9.79 7.89 -15.08
CA ALA A 167 11.21 7.85 -14.70
C ALA A 167 12.14 8.03 -15.91
N ALA A 168 11.87 7.34 -17.03
CA ALA A 168 12.67 7.49 -18.25
C ALA A 168 12.52 8.90 -18.85
N ALA A 169 11.30 9.43 -18.91
CA ALA A 169 11.04 10.78 -19.39
C ALA A 169 11.77 11.83 -18.56
N GLY A 170 11.76 11.72 -17.22
CA GLY A 170 12.46 12.68 -16.34
C GLY A 170 13.99 12.59 -16.37
N ILE A 171 14.57 11.58 -17.02
CA ILE A 171 16.02 11.52 -17.28
C ILE A 171 16.36 12.14 -18.63
N ILE A 172 15.47 11.98 -19.61
CA ILE A 172 15.68 12.41 -21.00
C ILE A 172 15.35 13.90 -21.18
N PHE A 173 14.29 14.37 -20.53
CA PHE A 173 13.77 15.74 -20.59
C PHE A 173 14.07 16.48 -19.29
#